data_AF-A0A1Q8Q913-F1
#
_entry.id   AF-A0A1Q8Q913-F1
#
_cell.length_a   1.000
_cell.length_b   1.000
_cell.length_c   1.000
_cell.angle_alpha   90.00
_cell.angle_beta   90.00
_cell.angle_gamma   90.00
#
_symmetry.space_group_name_H-M   'P 1'
#
loop_
_entity.id
_entity.type
_entity.pdbx_description
1 polymer ?
#
loop_
_entity_poly.entity_id
_entity_poly.type
_entity_poly.pdbx_seq_one_letter_code
_entity_poly.pdbx_strand_id
1 'polypeptide(L)' 'MRFFIFLTGFGFAVTGGVSFIMYFNLLAAGMTWPDYASFTLRRPECNLFFVGWILIFFGLKE' A
#
# COMPACT_ATOMS: atom_id res chain seq x y z
N MET A 1 -21.83 -9.45 4.88
CA MET A 1 -21.19 -8.11 4.97
C MET A 1 -19.70 -8.17 5.32
N ARG A 2 -19.25 -9.00 6.29
CA ARG A 2 -17.83 -9.13 6.68
C ARG A 2 -16.86 -9.46 5.54
N PHE A 3 -17.22 -10.40 4.65
CA PHE A 3 -16.42 -10.75 3.48
C PHE A 3 -16.21 -9.59 2.49
N PHE A 4 -17.18 -8.69 2.35
CA PHE A 4 -17.05 -7.53 1.46
C PHE A 4 -16.07 -6.49 2.01
N ILE A 5 -16.06 -6.27 3.33
CA ILE A 5 -15.12 -5.35 3.99
C ILE A 5 -13.70 -5.91 3.89
N PHE A 6 -13.54 -7.22 4.10
CA PHE A 6 -12.27 -7.91 3.94
C PHE A 6 -11.76 -7.85 2.49
N LEU A 7 -12.59 -8.17 1.49
CA LEU A 7 -12.20 -8.06 0.07
C LEU A 7 -11.85 -6.64 -0.33
N THR A 8 -12.59 -5.65 0.18
CA THR A 8 -12.31 -4.23 -0.09
C THR A 8 -10.97 -3.83 0.49
N GLY A 9 -10.70 -4.15 1.77
CA GLY A 9 -9.41 -3.91 2.41
C GLY A 9 -8.26 -4.63 1.70
N PHE A 10 -8.49 -5.87 1.24
CA PHE A 10 -7.54 -6.65 0.45
C PHE A 10 -7.22 -5.98 -0.89
N GLY A 11 -8.22 -5.50 -1.63
CA GLY A 11 -8.01 -4.78 -2.90
C GLY A 11 -7.21 -3.50 -2.73
N PHE A 12 -7.47 -2.73 -1.67
CA PHE A 12 -6.69 -1.55 -1.32
C PHE A 12 -5.24 -1.89 -0.95
N ALA A 13 -5.03 -2.94 -0.16
CA ALA A 13 -3.69 -3.41 0.20
C ALA A 13 -2.91 -3.91 -1.03
N VAL A 14 -3.53 -4.66 -1.94
CA VAL A 14 -2.87 -5.13 -3.17
C VAL A 14 -2.50 -3.96 -4.07
N THR A 15 -3.38 -2.98 -4.25
CA THR A 15 -3.11 -1.78 -5.09
C THR A 15 -1.95 -0.96 -4.54
N GLY A 16 -1.93 -0.73 -3.22
CA GLY A 16 -0.81 -0.06 -2.55
C GLY A 16 0.50 -0.85 -2.67
N GLY A 17 0.45 -2.18 -2.49
CA GLY A 17 1.62 -3.05 -2.60
C GLY A 17 2.22 -3.10 -4.00
N VAL A 18 1.39 -3.15 -5.05
CA VAL A 18 1.85 -3.08 -6.44
C VAL A 18 2.56 -1.74 -6.71
N SER A 19 2.04 -0.65 -6.15
CA SER A 19 2.67 0.68 -6.25
C SER A 19 4.07 0.69 -5.59
N PHE A 20 4.21 0.09 -4.40
CA PHE A 20 5.52 -0.09 -3.77
C PHE A 20 6.51 -0.87 -4.66
N ILE A 21 6.06 -1.96 -5.29
CA ILE A 21 6.90 -2.76 -6.19
C ILE A 21 7.31 -1.97 -7.44
N MET A 22 6.40 -1.18 -8.02
CA MET A 22 6.72 -0.32 -9.16
C MET A 22 7.75 0.74 -8.78
N TYR A 23 7.58 1.41 -7.64
CA TYR A 23 8.52 2.43 -7.19
C TYR A 23 9.87 1.82 -6.79
N PHE A 24 9.90 0.56 -6.32
CA PHE A 24 11.15 -0.15 -6.04
C PHE A 24 12.06 -0.25 -7.28
N ASN A 25 11.48 -0.22 -8.49
CA ASN A 25 12.25 -0.16 -9.72
C ASN A 25 13.08 1.14 -9.86
N LEU A 26 12.63 2.26 -9.29
CA LEU A 26 13.38 3.53 -9.29
C LEU A 26 14.67 3.45 -8.47
N LEU A 27 14.67 2.64 -7.40
CA LEU A 27 15.87 2.33 -6.61
C LEU A 27 16.91 1.62 -7.48
N ALA A 28 16.49 0.65 -8.30
CA ALA A 28 17.35 -0.02 -9.27
C ALA A 28 17.80 0.91 -10.41
N ALA A 29 17.00 1.93 -10.76
CA ALA A 29 17.35 2.96 -11.74
C ALA A 29 18.38 3.99 -11.23
N GLY A 30 18.86 3.85 -9.98
CA GLY A 30 19.91 4.70 -9.41
C GLY A 30 19.42 5.73 -8.38
N MET A 31 18.14 5.69 -7.98
CA MET A 31 17.62 6.54 -6.92
C MET A 31 18.14 6.10 -5.55
N THR A 32 18.51 7.07 -4.70
CA THR A 32 18.99 6.78 -3.35
C THR A 32 17.82 6.39 -2.42
N TRP A 33 18.06 5.47 -1.48
CA TRP A 33 17.08 5.04 -0.47
C TRP A 33 16.24 6.15 0.22
N PRO A 34 16.83 7.28 0.68
CA PRO A 34 16.05 8.35 1.32
C PRO A 34 15.13 9.10 0.34
N ASP A 35 15.54 9.22 -0.92
CA ASP A 35 14.73 9.83 -1.98
C ASP A 35 13.55 8.94 -2.33
N TYR A 36 13.80 7.62 -2.46
CA TYR A 36 12.76 6.63 -2.65
C TYR A 36 11.73 6.64 -1.51
N ALA A 37 12.18 6.69 -0.24
CA ALA A 37 11.28 6.74 0.91
C ALA A 37 10.43 8.01 0.89
N SER A 38 11.03 9.19 0.68
CA SER A 38 10.30 10.45 0.59
C SER A 38 9.33 10.49 -0.60
N PHE A 39 9.70 9.90 -1.73
CA PHE A 39 8.86 9.83 -2.92
C PHE A 39 7.65 8.93 -2.67
N THR A 40 7.88 7.76 -2.09
CA THR A 40 6.85 6.77 -1.77
C THR A 40 5.88 7.30 -0.70
N LEU A 41 6.37 8.04 0.30
CA LEU A 41 5.55 8.67 1.36
C LEU A 41 4.74 9.89 0.87
N ARG A 42 5.23 10.63 -0.14
CA ARG A 42 4.50 11.77 -0.73
C ARG A 42 3.39 11.35 -1.68
N ARG A 43 3.37 10.08 -2.10
CA ARG A 43 2.36 9.55 -3.02
C ARG A 43 1.15 9.01 -2.25
N PRO A 44 -0.07 9.47 -2.58
CA PRO A 44 -1.28 8.99 -1.92
C PRO A 44 -1.52 7.48 -2.15
N GLU A 45 -0.91 6.90 -3.19
CA GLU A 45 -1.04 5.48 -3.52
C GLU A 45 -0.48 4.54 -2.44
N CYS A 46 0.60 4.93 -1.75
CA CYS A 46 1.15 4.10 -0.68
C CYS A 46 0.34 4.21 0.62
N ASN A 47 -0.45 5.27 0.79
CA ASN A 47 -1.38 5.38 1.90
C ASN A 47 -2.56 4.39 1.76
N LEU A 48 -2.90 3.99 0.52
CA LEU A 48 -3.89 2.94 0.25
C LEU A 48 -3.45 1.58 0.83
N PHE A 49 -2.15 1.33 0.94
CA PHE A 49 -1.63 0.12 1.58
C PHE A 49 -1.97 0.09 3.07
N PHE A 50 -1.70 1.20 3.79
CA PHE A 50 -1.99 1.33 5.21
C PHE A 50 -3.49 1.33 5.49
N VAL A 51 -4.29 2.04 4.67
CA VAL A 51 -5.75 2.04 4.77
C VAL A 51 -6.32 0.65 4.51
N GLY A 52 -5.81 -0.07 3.50
CA GLY A 52 -6.18 -1.45 3.21
C GLY A 52 -5.91 -2.39 4.39
N TRP A 53 -4.75 -2.24 5.04
CA TRP A 53 -4.40 -2.99 6.25
C TRP A 53 -5.34 -2.71 7.42
N ILE A 54 -5.68 -1.44 7.67
CA ILE A 54 -6.62 -1.06 8.73
C ILE A 54 -8.00 -1.67 8.47
N LEU A 55 -8.47 -1.64 7.22
CA LEU A 55 -9.76 -2.22 6.82
C LEU A 55 -9.77 -3.75 6.98
N ILE A 56 -8.67 -4.43 6.63
CA ILE A 56 -8.53 -5.88 6.86
C ILE A 56 -8.57 -6.19 8.36
N PHE A 57 -7.83 -5.44 9.17
CA PHE A 57 -7.79 -5.64 10.63
C PHE A 57 -9.15 -5.41 11.28
N PHE A 58 -9.86 -4.37 10.87
CA PHE A 58 -11.20 -4.07 11.39
C PHE A 58 -12.22 -5.13 10.96
N GLY A 59 -12.14 -5.58 9.70
CA GLY A 59 -12.99 -6.66 9.20
C GLY A 59 -12.71 -8.05 9.80
N LEU A 60 -11.50 -8.27 10.34
CA LEU A 60 -11.13 -9.52 11.01
C LEU A 60 -11.46 -9.53 12.51
N LYS A 61 -11.43 -8.36 13.16
CA LYS A 61 -11.59 -8.22 14.62
C LYS A 61 -13.06 -8.22 15.09
N GLU A 62 -14.03 -8.10 14.20
CA GLU A 62 -15.48 -8.24 14.45
C GLU A 62 -16.11 -9.50 13.81
#